data_AF-A0A2V3Y8L4-F1
#
_entry.id   AF-A0A2V3Y8L4-F1
#
_cell.length_a   1.000
_cell.length_b   1.000
_cell.length_c   1.000
_cell.angle_alpha   90.00
_cell.angle_beta   90.00
_cell.angle_gamma   90.00
#
_symmetry.space_group_name_H-M   'P 1'
#
loop_
_entity.id
_entity.type
_entity.pdbx_description
1 polymer ?
#
loop_
_entity_poly.entity_id
_entity_poly.type
_entity_poly.pdbx_seq_one_letter_code
_entity_poly.pdbx_strand_id
1 'polypeptide(L)' 'MSENIHKSHNVSKLMYHFVFPTKYRRVVVDDEVEQVIKETCIEISKRYDIYFWR' A
#
# COMPACT_ATOMS: atom_id res chain seq x y z
N MET A 1 -7.22 -0.67 15.21
CA MET A 1 -6.27 -1.79 15.30
C MET A 1 -6.61 -2.75 14.18
N SER A 2 -5.67 -3.06 13.27
CA SER A 2 -5.95 -4.00 12.16
C SER A 2 -6.24 -5.40 12.69
N GLU A 3 -7.28 -6.03 12.16
CA GLU A 3 -7.69 -7.40 12.50
C GLU A 3 -6.64 -8.42 12.04
N ASN A 4 -6.64 -9.61 12.66
CA ASN A 4 -5.77 -10.70 12.25
C ASN A 4 -6.32 -11.35 10.98
N ILE A 5 -5.43 -11.75 10.06
CA ILE A 5 -5.83 -12.48 8.85
C ILE A 5 -5.86 -13.98 9.18
N HIS A 6 -7.03 -14.59 9.02
CA HIS A 6 -7.23 -16.03 9.23
C HIS A 6 -7.34 -16.75 7.88
N LYS A 7 -6.46 -17.73 7.66
CA LYS A 7 -6.51 -18.73 6.59
C LYS A 7 -6.63 -20.12 7.23
N SER A 8 -6.94 -21.15 6.44
CA SER A 8 -7.30 -22.49 6.94
C SER A 8 -6.36 -23.07 8.02
N HIS A 9 -5.06 -22.79 7.93
CA HIS A 9 -4.06 -23.25 8.90
C HIS A 9 -3.07 -22.15 9.31
N ASN A 10 -3.43 -20.89 9.12
CA ASN A 10 -2.54 -19.77 9.44
C ASN A 10 -3.33 -18.59 9.99
N VAL A 11 -2.86 -18.05 11.12
CA VAL A 11 -3.30 -16.76 11.63
C VAL A 11 -2.08 -15.87 11.66
N SER A 12 -2.12 -14.77 10.92
CA SER A 12 -0.98 -13.87 10.81
C SER A 12 -1.40 -12.42 10.77
N LYS A 13 -0.44 -11.58 11.13
CA LYS A 13 -0.54 -10.13 11.04
C LYS A 13 0.84 -9.59 10.67
N LEU A 14 1.04 -9.40 9.36
CA LEU A 14 2.30 -8.92 8.81
C LEU A 14 2.13 -7.47 8.38
N MET A 15 2.95 -6.58 8.94
CA MET A 15 2.95 -5.16 8.61
C MET A 15 4.32 -4.75 8.11
N TYR A 16 4.34 -4.04 6.98
CA TYR A 16 5.56 -3.58 6.34
C TYR A 16 5.50 -2.06 6.18
N HIS A 17 6.66 -1.40 6.34
CA HIS A 17 6.82 0.03 6.07
C HIS A 17 7.69 0.20 4.83
N PHE A 18 7.09 0.66 3.73
CA PHE A 18 7.78 0.89 2.47
C PHE A 18 7.94 2.40 2.21
N VAL A 19 9.14 2.80 1.77
CA VAL A 19 9.46 4.16 1.36
C VAL A 19 10.16 4.11 0.02
N PHE A 20 9.67 4.88 -0.94
CA PHE A 20 10.22 4.94 -2.29
C PHE A 20 10.58 6.37 -2.66
N PRO A 21 11.85 6.68 -2.99
CA PRO A 21 12.21 7.98 -3.50
C PRO A 21 11.78 8.12 -4.97
N THR A 22 11.44 9.34 -5.39
CA THR A 22 11.23 9.64 -6.80
C THR A 22 12.54 9.55 -7.59
N LYS A 23 12.44 9.31 -8.90
CA LYS A 23 13.62 9.29 -9.78
C LYS A 23 14.36 10.62 -9.66
N TYR A 24 15.67 10.54 -9.36
CA TYR A 24 16.53 11.70 -9.09
C TYR A 24 16.11 12.60 -7.91
N ARG A 25 15.28 12.09 -6.98
CA ARG A 25 14.76 12.84 -5.81
C ARG A 25 14.10 14.16 -6.18
N ARG A 26 13.46 14.22 -7.35
CA ARG A 26 12.74 15.42 -7.80
C ARG A 26 11.46 15.59 -6.98
N VAL A 27 11.10 16.84 -6.69
CA VAL A 27 9.83 17.20 -6.06
C VAL A 27 8.76 17.22 -7.17
N VAL A 28 8.17 16.05 -7.43
CA VAL A 28 7.19 15.83 -8.52
C VAL A 28 5.86 15.25 -8.03
N VAL A 29 5.72 15.09 -6.72
CA VAL A 29 4.47 14.61 -6.11
C VAL A 29 3.70 15.85 -5.69
N ASP A 30 2.76 16.25 -6.53
CA ASP A 30 1.71 17.22 -6.23
C ASP A 30 0.40 16.49 -5.89
N ASP A 31 -0.67 17.25 -5.64
CA ASP A 31 -1.97 16.70 -5.21
C ASP A 31 -2.57 15.73 -6.25
N GLU A 32 -2.38 16.00 -7.55
CA GLU A 32 -2.88 15.14 -8.63
C GLU A 32 -2.10 13.83 -8.69
N VAL A 33 -0.77 13.91 -8.66
CA VAL A 33 0.11 12.72 -8.65
C VAL A 33 -0.12 11.89 -7.39
N GLU A 34 -0.31 12.52 -6.23
CA GLU A 34 -0.66 11.82 -4.98
C GLU A 34 -1.96 11.03 -5.12
N GLN A 35 -3.00 11.61 -5.71
CA GLN A 35 -4.28 10.95 -5.91
C GLN A 35 -4.15 9.73 -6.83
N VAL A 36 -3.43 9.88 -7.95
CA VAL A 36 -3.18 8.76 -8.88
C VAL A 36 -2.41 7.63 -8.20
N ILE A 37 -1.41 7.94 -7.36
CA ILE A 37 -0.67 6.91 -6.61
C ILE A 37 -1.62 6.15 -5.66
N LYS A 38 -2.48 6.86 -4.92
CA LYS A 38 -3.44 6.23 -3.99
C LYS A 38 -4.42 5.31 -4.72
N GLU A 39 -5.02 5.80 -5.80
CA GLU A 39 -5.95 5.01 -6.62
C GLU A 39 -5.27 3.77 -7.20
N THR A 40 -4.04 3.92 -7.68
CA THR A 40 -3.25 2.78 -8.17
C THR A 40 -3.01 1.74 -7.08
N CYS A 41 -2.64 2.16 -5.86
CA CYS A 41 -2.48 1.25 -4.72
C CYS A 41 -3.79 0.52 -4.37
N ILE A 42 -4.93 1.22 -4.42
CA ILE A 42 -6.25 0.61 -4.21
C ILE A 42 -6.54 -0.45 -5.28
N GLU A 43 -6.31 -0.16 -6.56
CA GLU A 43 -6.51 -1.15 -7.63
C GLU A 43 -5.56 -2.35 -7.53
N ILE A 44 -4.32 -2.14 -7.06
CA ILE A 44 -3.38 -3.23 -6.77
C ILE A 44 -3.92 -4.12 -5.63
N SER A 45 -4.45 -3.52 -4.56
CA SER A 45 -5.02 -4.28 -3.42
C SER A 45 -6.25 -5.12 -3.78
N LYS A 46 -6.96 -4.78 -4.86
CA LYS A 46 -8.06 -5.62 -5.37
C LYS A 46 -7.57 -6.92 -6.01
N ARG A 47 -6.33 -6.95 -6.49
CA ARG A 47 -5.74 -8.10 -7.21
C ARG A 47 -4.85 -8.97 -6.33
N TYR A 48 -4.30 -8.40 -5.25
CA TYR A 48 -3.36 -9.07 -4.36
C TYR A 48 -3.82 -8.93 -2.91
N ASP A 49 -3.50 -9.92 -2.08
CA ASP A 49 -3.80 -9.93 -0.63
C ASP A 49 -2.86 -8.97 0.13
N ILE A 50 -2.87 -7.70 -0.28
CA ILE A 50 -2.05 -6.60 0.23
C ILE A 50 -3.00 -5.48 0.62
N TYR A 51 -2.86 -4.99 1.85
CA TYR A 51 -3.71 -3.93 2.38
C TYR A 51 -2.87 -2.67 2.60
N PHE A 52 -3.20 -1.60 1.88
CA PHE A 52 -2.60 -0.29 2.10
C PHE A 52 -3.38 0.46 3.17
N TRP A 53 -2.71 0.76 4.29
CA TRP A 53 -3.30 1.44 5.44
C TRP A 53 -2.80 2.88 5.55
N ARG A 54 -2.97 3.68 4.50
CA ARG A 54 -2.96 5.16 4.53
C ARG A 54 -3.25 5.77 3.16
#